data_AF-A0A8T1SMU9-F1
#
_entry.id   AF-A0A8T1SMU9-F1
#
_cell.length_a   1.000
_cell.length_b   1.000
_cell.length_c   1.000
_cell.angle_alpha   90.00
_cell.angle_beta   90.00
_cell.angle_gamma   90.00
#
_symmetry.space_group_name_H-M   'P 1'
#
loop_
_entity.id
_entity.type
_entity.pdbx_description
1 polymer ?
#
loop_
_entity_poly.entity_id
_entity_poly.type
_entity_poly.pdbx_seq_one_letter_code
_entity_poly.pdbx_strand_id
1 'polypeptide(L)'
;ENNYYKRLSNSEIVNRWWLVYSKCKDAVFCFPCKTFNSCNFKIATMGINDWKNLSHILPQHEKAQDHIESMNKLCELSVRLKNQTTLDAQNQRLLESEKQHWHRVLECLLSIVEYLSTNNLAFRGSIEKLFQPKNGNF
;
A
#
# COMPACT_ATOMS: atom_id res chain seq x y z
N GLU A 1 31.32 7.78 -5.47
CA GLU A 1 30.46 6.94 -6.34
C GLU A 1 29.05 6.89 -5.76
N ASN A 2 28.02 6.86 -6.60
CA ASN A 2 26.64 6.85 -6.13
C ASN A 2 26.24 5.42 -5.73
N ASN A 3 26.21 5.13 -4.42
CA ASN A 3 25.90 3.81 -3.87
C ASN A 3 24.49 3.31 -4.23
N TYR A 4 23.61 4.13 -4.79
CA TYR A 4 22.29 3.73 -5.28
C TYR A 4 22.30 3.14 -6.69
N TYR A 5 23.45 3.13 -7.37
CA TYR A 5 23.58 2.59 -8.71
C TYR A 5 24.75 1.62 -8.80
N LYS A 6 24.60 0.62 -9.66
CA LYS A 6 25.62 -0.38 -9.98
C LYS A 6 25.90 -0.33 -11.46
N ARG A 7 27.18 -0.37 -11.82
CA ARG A 7 27.61 -0.60 -13.21
C ARG A 7 27.82 -2.09 -13.43
N LEU A 8 27.22 -2.62 -14.49
CA LEU A 8 27.37 -4.01 -14.93
C LEU A 8 28.58 -4.14 -15.88
N SER A 9 28.98 -5.38 -16.16
CA SER A 9 30.09 -5.69 -17.08
C SER A 9 29.83 -5.24 -18.52
N ASN A 10 28.56 -5.17 -18.92
CA ASN A 10 28.11 -4.61 -20.20
C ASN A 10 28.03 -3.06 -20.19
N SER A 11 28.59 -2.40 -19.17
CA SER A 11 28.55 -0.94 -18.96
C SER A 11 27.17 -0.34 -18.64
N GLU A 12 26.12 -1.15 -18.52
CA GLU A 12 24.80 -0.66 -18.11
C GLU A 12 24.81 -0.21 -16.65
N ILE A 13 24.02 0.81 -16.35
CA ILE A 13 23.84 1.35 -15.01
C ILE A 13 22.46 0.95 -14.50
N VAL A 14 22.43 0.16 -13.44
CA VAL A 14 21.20 -0.34 -12.81
C VAL A 14 20.99 0.32 -11.45
N ASN A 15 19.76 0.77 -11.20
CA ASN A 15 19.37 1.34 -9.91
C ASN A 15 19.12 0.24 -8.86
N ARG A 16 19.68 0.44 -7.66
CA ARG A 16 19.42 -0.36 -6.46
C ARG A 16 18.15 0.13 -5.76
N TRP A 17 17.00 -0.10 -6.38
CA TRP A 17 15.71 0.38 -5.86
C TRP A 17 15.35 -0.23 -4.49
N TRP A 18 15.95 -1.37 -4.16
CA TRP A 18 15.80 -2.06 -2.88
C TRP A 18 16.57 -1.40 -1.72
N LEU A 19 17.48 -0.47 -1.99
CA LEU A 19 18.29 0.22 -0.98
C LEU A 19 17.58 1.49 -0.49
N VAL A 20 17.22 1.53 0.79
CA VAL A 20 16.42 2.63 1.38
C VAL A 20 17.18 3.28 2.54
N TYR A 21 17.20 4.61 2.57
CA TYR A 21 17.80 5.38 3.67
C TYR A 21 16.78 5.74 4.75
N SER A 22 17.17 5.60 6.01
CA SER A 22 16.40 6.08 7.16
C SER A 22 17.08 7.29 7.80
N LYS A 23 16.41 8.45 7.75
CA LYS A 23 16.89 9.69 8.39
C LYS A 23 17.05 9.52 9.91
N CYS A 24 16.08 8.88 10.57
CA CYS A 24 16.09 8.75 12.03
C CYS A 24 17.24 7.88 12.55
N LYS A 25 17.68 6.89 11.77
CA LYS A 25 18.77 5.99 12.15
C LYS A 25 20.10 6.33 11.49
N ASP A 26 20.10 7.35 10.63
CA ASP A 26 21.21 7.69 9.73
C ASP A 26 21.89 6.46 9.12
N ALA A 27 21.08 5.58 8.52
CA ALA A 27 21.54 4.29 8.01
C ALA A 27 20.74 3.83 6.79
N VAL A 28 21.39 3.02 5.94
CA VAL A 28 20.73 2.36 4.82
C VAL A 28 20.29 0.94 5.15
N PHE A 29 19.20 0.53 4.53
CA PHE A 29 18.55 -0.76 4.71
C PHE A 29 18.26 -1.40 3.36
N CYS A 30 18.23 -2.73 3.34
CA CYS A 30 17.66 -3.49 2.25
C CYS A 30 16.18 -3.72 2.53
N PHE A 31 15.31 -3.08 1.76
CA PHE A 31 13.85 -3.16 1.94
C PHE A 31 13.33 -4.61 1.87
N PRO A 32 13.60 -5.40 0.82
CA PRO A 32 13.14 -6.79 0.75
C PRO A 32 13.62 -7.62 1.94
N CYS A 33 14.91 -7.56 2.28
CA CYS A 33 15.45 -8.36 3.37
C CYS A 33 14.91 -7.98 4.74
N LYS A 34 14.63 -6.68 4.96
CA LYS A 34 13.99 -6.20 6.17
C LYS A 34 12.53 -6.67 6.27
N THR A 35 11.79 -6.62 5.17
CA THR A 35 10.36 -6.98 5.12
C THR A 35 10.13 -8.47 5.36
N PHE A 36 10.96 -9.34 4.78
CA PHE A 36 10.79 -10.80 4.90
C PHE A 36 11.63 -11.42 6.01
N ASN A 37 12.36 -10.61 6.79
CA ASN A 37 13.26 -11.03 7.87
C ASN A 37 14.16 -12.22 7.48
N SER A 38 14.63 -12.18 6.24
CA SER A 38 15.23 -13.30 5.52
C SER A 38 16.74 -13.35 5.65
N CYS A 39 17.36 -12.34 6.27
CA CYS A 39 18.80 -12.31 6.46
C CYS A 39 19.20 -11.72 7.83
N ASN A 40 20.23 -12.31 8.44
CA ASN A 40 20.81 -11.85 9.70
C ASN A 40 21.81 -10.70 9.52
N PHE A 41 21.98 -10.20 8.29
CA PHE A 41 22.89 -9.09 8.02
C PHE A 41 22.38 -7.79 8.65
N LYS A 42 23.32 -6.96 9.10
CA LYS A 42 23.02 -5.63 9.67
C LYS A 42 22.14 -4.79 8.75
N ILE A 43 22.26 -4.93 7.44
CA ILE A 43 21.48 -4.16 6.45
C ILE A 43 19.96 -4.45 6.49
N ALA A 44 19.52 -5.59 7.02
CA ALA A 44 18.10 -5.88 7.23
C ALA A 44 17.62 -5.48 8.63
N THR A 45 18.44 -5.72 9.65
CA THR A 45 18.06 -5.54 11.06
C THR A 45 18.26 -4.10 11.53
N MET A 46 19.51 -3.69 11.73
CA MET A 46 19.90 -2.42 12.37
C MET A 46 20.15 -1.28 11.39
N GLY A 47 20.47 -1.60 10.14
CA GLY A 47 20.94 -0.68 9.10
C GLY A 47 22.47 -0.61 9.05
N ILE A 48 22.98 -0.10 7.93
CA ILE A 48 24.41 0.19 7.75
C ILE A 48 24.58 1.71 7.69
N ASN A 49 25.42 2.25 8.56
CA ASN A 49 25.85 3.65 8.58
C ASN A 49 27.36 3.79 8.25
N ASP A 50 28.02 2.68 7.91
CA ASP A 50 29.42 2.70 7.47
C ASP A 50 29.50 3.11 5.99
N TRP A 51 29.39 4.42 5.76
CA TRP A 51 29.39 5.03 4.43
C TRP A 51 30.66 4.77 3.64
N LYS A 52 31.80 4.60 4.32
CA LYS A 52 33.11 4.37 3.70
C LYS A 52 33.20 2.99 3.07
N ASN A 53 32.67 1.98 3.77
CA ASN A 53 32.72 0.58 3.32
C ASN A 53 31.47 0.14 2.56
N LEU A 54 30.45 1.00 2.43
CA LEU A 54 29.18 0.67 1.81
C LEU A 54 29.34 0.15 0.37
N SER A 55 30.24 0.74 -0.43
CA SER A 55 30.52 0.31 -1.80
C SER A 55 31.04 -1.12 -1.91
N HIS A 56 31.73 -1.62 -0.87
CA HIS A 56 32.23 -3.00 -0.80
C HIS A 56 31.19 -3.97 -0.23
N ILE A 57 30.36 -3.50 0.70
CA ILE A 57 29.33 -4.33 1.36
C ILE A 57 28.17 -4.63 0.41
N LEU A 58 27.70 -3.64 -0.37
CA LEU A 58 26.52 -3.81 -1.23
C LEU A 58 26.69 -4.92 -2.28
N PRO A 59 27.81 -5.03 -3.02
CA PRO A 59 28.00 -6.12 -3.99
C PRO A 59 28.06 -7.51 -3.37
N GLN A 60 28.56 -7.64 -2.14
CA GLN A 60 28.57 -8.91 -1.41
C GLN A 60 27.16 -9.29 -0.97
N HIS A 61 26.42 -8.32 -0.43
CA HIS A 61 25.02 -8.51 -0.04
C HIS A 61 24.12 -8.89 -1.23
N GLU A 62 24.27 -8.21 -2.37
CA GLU A 62 23.51 -8.51 -3.59
C GLU A 62 23.66 -9.96 -4.08
N LYS A 63 24.84 -10.55 -3.86
CA LYS A 63 25.14 -11.94 -4.27
C LYS A 63 24.71 -12.97 -3.22
N ALA A 64 24.33 -12.53 -2.02
CA ALA A 64 23.93 -13.44 -0.96
C ALA A 64 22.59 -14.09 -1.28
N GLN A 65 22.48 -15.40 -1.00
CA GLN A 65 21.27 -16.18 -1.29
C GLN A 65 20.03 -15.59 -0.60
N ASP A 66 20.18 -15.16 0.65
CA ASP A 66 19.10 -14.52 1.41
C ASP A 66 18.53 -13.30 0.67
N HIS A 67 19.39 -12.46 0.08
CA HIS A 67 18.95 -11.28 -0.67
C HIS A 67 18.16 -11.68 -1.92
N ILE A 68 18.68 -12.65 -2.68
CA ILE A 68 18.03 -13.17 -3.89
C ILE A 68 16.65 -13.74 -3.55
N GLU A 69 16.54 -14.53 -2.48
CA GLU A 69 15.26 -15.10 -2.04
C GLU A 69 14.27 -13.99 -1.61
N SER A 70 14.75 -12.98 -0.89
CA SER A 70 13.94 -11.83 -0.48
C SER A 70 13.40 -11.05 -1.68
N MET A 71 14.25 -10.86 -2.69
CA MET A 71 13.87 -10.19 -3.94
C MET A 71 12.82 -11.00 -4.68
N ASN A 72 12.97 -12.33 -4.76
CA ASN A 72 11.98 -13.20 -5.37
C ASN A 72 10.63 -13.14 -4.64
N LYS A 73 10.63 -13.21 -3.31
CA LYS A 73 9.41 -13.05 -2.48
C LYS A 73 8.75 -11.70 -2.71
N LEU A 74 9.54 -10.63 -2.84
CA LEU A 74 8.99 -9.29 -3.11
C LEU A 74 8.37 -9.18 -4.51
N CYS A 75 9.03 -9.73 -5.52
CA CYS A 75 8.49 -9.80 -6.88
C CYS A 75 7.19 -10.61 -6.91
N GLU A 76 7.17 -11.79 -6.30
CA GLU A 76 5.98 -12.62 -6.19
C GLU A 76 4.83 -11.90 -5.49
N LEU A 77 5.11 -11.27 -4.34
CA LEU A 77 4.13 -10.47 -3.61
C LEU A 77 3.57 -9.34 -4.48
N SER A 78 4.43 -8.64 -5.23
CA SER A 78 4.00 -7.56 -6.13
C SER A 78 3.03 -8.04 -7.22
N VAL A 79 3.25 -9.25 -7.74
CA VAL A 79 2.35 -9.88 -8.73
C VAL A 79 1.04 -10.30 -8.06
N ARG A 80 1.10 -10.93 -6.89
CA ARG A 80 -0.10 -11.36 -6.15
C ARG A 80 -0.99 -10.17 -5.74
N LEU A 81 -0.39 -9.05 -5.33
CA LEU A 81 -1.10 -7.82 -5.01
C LEU A 81 -1.81 -7.23 -6.24
N LYS A 82 -1.12 -7.19 -7.39
CA LYS A 82 -1.74 -6.72 -8.65
C LYS A 82 -2.92 -7.60 -9.09
N ASN A 83 -2.82 -8.91 -8.86
CA ASN A 83 -3.83 -9.88 -9.28
C ASN A 83 -4.91 -10.13 -8.21
N GLN A 84 -4.84 -9.50 -7.04
CA GLN A 84 -5.74 -9.73 -5.90
C GLN A 84 -5.86 -11.22 -5.53
N THR A 85 -4.74 -11.95 -5.53
CA THR A 85 -4.67 -13.39 -5.20
C THR A 85 -3.98 -13.66 -3.86
N THR A 86 -3.79 -12.62 -3.04
CA THR A 86 -3.22 -12.75 -1.69
C THR A 86 -4.21 -13.47 -0.76
N LEU A 87 -3.73 -14.00 0.37
CA LEU A 87 -4.58 -14.73 1.33
C LEU A 87 -5.76 -13.89 1.84
N ASP A 88 -5.58 -12.58 1.92
CA ASP A 88 -6.60 -11.60 2.31
C ASP A 88 -7.50 -11.17 1.15
N ALA A 89 -7.38 -11.74 -0.06
CA ALA A 89 -8.21 -11.39 -1.21
C ALA A 89 -9.72 -11.50 -0.92
N GLN A 90 -10.14 -12.50 -0.15
CA GLN A 90 -11.53 -12.60 0.29
C GLN A 90 -11.95 -11.43 1.18
N ASN A 91 -11.11 -11.04 2.13
CA ASN A 91 -11.38 -9.91 3.01
C ASN A 91 -11.38 -8.59 2.24
N GLN A 92 -10.48 -8.42 1.28
CA GLN A 92 -10.45 -7.26 0.38
C GLN A 92 -11.74 -7.16 -0.43
N ARG A 93 -12.26 -8.27 -0.95
CA ARG A 93 -13.56 -8.29 -1.67
C ARG A 93 -14.73 -7.92 -0.76
N LEU A 94 -14.76 -8.42 0.48
CA LEU A 94 -15.80 -8.06 1.43
C LEU A 94 -15.77 -6.57 1.78
N LEU A 95 -14.58 -6.03 2.06
CA LEU A 95 -14.39 -4.61 2.35
C LEU A 95 -14.84 -3.72 1.18
N GLU A 96 -14.48 -4.09 -0.05
CA GLU A 96 -14.89 -3.35 -1.24
C GLU A 96 -16.41 -3.43 -1.47
N SER A 97 -17.02 -4.59 -1.20
CA SER A 97 -18.48 -4.74 -1.26
C SER A 97 -19.20 -3.85 -0.23
N GLU A 98 -18.70 -3.77 1.00
CA GLU A 98 -19.25 -2.87 2.02
C GLU A 98 -19.10 -1.40 1.63
N LYS A 99 -17.92 -1.03 1.11
CA LYS A 99 -17.67 0.33 0.61
C LYS A 99 -18.65 0.70 -0.51
N GLN A 100 -18.85 -0.20 -1.47
CA GLN A 100 -19.81 0.03 -2.56
C GLN A 100 -21.25 0.11 -2.05
N HIS A 101 -21.62 -0.72 -1.06
CA HIS A 101 -22.93 -0.62 -0.42
C HIS A 101 -23.16 0.77 0.18
N TRP A 102 -22.22 1.26 0.98
CA TRP A 102 -22.33 2.58 1.61
C TRP A 102 -22.29 3.73 0.60
N HIS A 103 -21.49 3.62 -0.48
CA HIS A 103 -21.53 4.57 -1.58
C HIS A 103 -22.91 4.65 -2.23
N ARG A 104 -23.55 3.51 -2.53
CA ARG A 104 -24.91 3.48 -3.11
C ARG A 104 -25.95 4.07 -2.16
N VAL A 105 -25.83 3.83 -0.86
CA VAL A 105 -26.70 4.45 0.15
C VAL A 105 -26.55 5.98 0.11
N LEU A 106 -25.32 6.50 0.07
CA LEU A 106 -25.06 7.93 -0.02
C LEU A 106 -25.57 8.53 -1.33
N GLU A 107 -25.37 7.88 -2.47
CA GLU A 107 -25.91 8.30 -3.77
C GLU A 107 -27.45 8.38 -3.76
N CYS A 108 -28.11 7.40 -3.14
CA CYS A 108 -29.56 7.40 -2.97
C CYS A 108 -30.02 8.58 -2.10
N LEU A 109 -29.37 8.81 -0.96
CA LEU A 109 -29.66 9.95 -0.09
C LEU A 109 -29.48 11.29 -0.81
N LEU A 110 -28.39 11.46 -1.55
CA LEU A 110 -28.14 12.65 -2.35
C LEU A 110 -29.23 12.86 -3.42
N SER A 111 -29.62 11.79 -4.12
CA SER A 111 -30.68 11.84 -5.12
C SER A 111 -32.03 12.25 -4.52
N ILE A 112 -32.38 11.73 -3.33
CA ILE A 112 -33.59 12.13 -2.60
C ILE A 112 -33.50 13.62 -2.23
N VAL A 113 -32.36 14.07 -1.70
CA VAL A 113 -32.16 15.48 -1.32
C VAL A 113 -32.29 16.42 -2.51
N GLU A 114 -31.66 16.07 -3.64
CA GLU A 114 -31.72 16.84 -4.88
C GLU A 114 -33.14 16.89 -5.44
N TYR A 115 -33.84 15.75 -5.47
CA TYR A 115 -35.22 15.67 -5.93
C TYR A 115 -36.16 16.53 -5.07
N LEU A 116 -36.10 16.39 -3.74
CA LEU A 116 -36.99 17.13 -2.83
C LEU A 116 -36.72 18.64 -2.89
N SER A 117 -35.44 19.04 -2.90
CA SER A 117 -35.06 20.45 -2.99
C SER A 117 -35.48 21.09 -4.31
N THR A 118 -35.26 20.42 -5.45
CA THR A 118 -35.64 20.93 -6.78
C THR A 118 -37.15 21.07 -6.94
N ASN A 119 -37.94 20.21 -6.28
CA ASN A 119 -39.40 20.24 -6.33
C ASN A 119 -40.04 21.04 -5.18
N ASN A 120 -39.26 21.73 -4.34
CA ASN A 120 -39.73 22.44 -3.15
C ASN A 120 -40.58 21.56 -2.20
N LEU A 121 -40.26 20.27 -2.11
CA LEU A 121 -40.91 19.32 -1.22
C LEU A 121 -40.21 19.31 0.14
N ALA A 122 -41.00 19.32 1.22
CA ALA A 122 -40.46 19.21 2.57
C ALA A 122 -39.92 17.79 2.81
N PHE A 123 -38.74 17.70 3.45
CA PHE A 123 -38.16 16.44 3.90
C PHE A 123 -39.02 15.79 4.99
N ARG A 124 -39.27 16.54 6.07
CA ARG A 124 -40.05 16.10 7.22
C ARG A 124 -41.46 16.69 7.18
N GLY A 125 -42.42 15.94 7.69
CA GLY A 125 -43.76 16.45 7.97
C GLY A 125 -43.92 16.83 9.43
N SER A 126 -45.18 17.08 9.85
CA SER A 126 -45.51 17.41 11.24
C SER A 126 -45.53 16.21 12.18
N ILE A 127 -45.38 14.99 11.65
CA ILE A 127 -45.43 13.73 12.38
C ILE A 127 -44.14 12.94 12.11
N GLU A 128 -43.47 12.46 13.16
CA GLU A 128 -42.23 11.67 12.99
C GLU A 128 -42.49 10.18 12.76
N LYS A 129 -43.72 9.72 13.01
CA LYS A 129 -44.09 8.30 12.88
C LYS A 129 -44.25 7.90 11.41
N LEU A 130 -43.45 6.94 10.99
CA LEU A 130 -43.50 6.38 9.64
C LEU A 130 -44.89 5.83 9.31
N PHE A 131 -45.29 5.99 8.05
CA PHE A 131 -46.56 5.52 7.49
C PHE A 131 -47.83 6.19 8.06
N GLN A 132 -47.70 7.37 8.67
CA GLN A 132 -48.84 8.20 9.06
C GLN A 132 -49.04 9.39 8.11
N PRO A 133 -50.29 9.86 7.92
CA PRO A 133 -50.54 11.09 7.17
C PRO A 133 -49.71 12.24 7.77
N LYS A 134 -49.06 13.05 6.92
CA LYS A 134 -48.18 14.17 7.33
C LYS A 134 -46.83 13.75 7.94
N ASN A 135 -46.32 12.57 7.65
CA ASN A 135 -44.97 12.17 8.08
C ASN A 135 -43.81 12.73 7.23
N GLY A 136 -44.11 13.41 6.12
CA GLY A 136 -43.10 13.96 5.20
C GLY A 136 -42.68 12.96 4.13
N ASN A 137 -41.65 13.32 3.35
CA ASN A 137 -41.15 12.51 2.23
C ASN A 137 -39.85 11.77 2.57
N PHE A 138 -39.28 12.00 3.75
CA PHE A 138 -38.05 11.40 4.23
C PHE A 138 -38.08 11.27 5.75
#